data_AF-A0AAV0XJ53-F1
#
_entry.id   AF-A0AAV0XJ53-F1
#
_cell.length_a   1.000
_cell.length_b   1.000
_cell.length_c   1.000
_cell.angle_alpha   90.00
_cell.angle_beta   90.00
_cell.angle_gamma   90.00
#
_symmetry.space_group_name_H-M   'P 1'
#
loop_
_entity.id
_entity.type
_entity.pdbx_description
1 polymer ?
#
loop_
_entity_poly.entity_id
_entity_poly.type
_entity_poly.pdbx_seq_one_letter_code
_entity_poly.pdbx_strand_id
1 'polypeptide(L)'
;MFLSYSAVPLFAFTILLNFFFLYSPIESAINGMIYDTCQDCLASPCHANANRPCISRSDGGYFCFTCDTENGNQQFYSEDECKKGCLDPKWSCNCNDACFVCIANDAIKNASLANCDLPTKEDLDVTCV
;
A
#
# COMPACT_ATOMS: atom_id res chain seq x y z
N MET A 1 -17.21 46.02 9.47
CA MET A 1 -16.30 45.27 10.35
C MET A 1 -15.39 44.46 9.45
N PHE A 2 -14.22 44.99 9.11
CA PHE A 2 -13.26 44.29 8.26
C PHE A 2 -12.54 43.28 9.14
N LEU A 3 -12.79 41.99 8.91
CA LEU A 3 -11.93 40.94 9.44
C LEU A 3 -10.49 41.31 9.07
N SER A 4 -9.61 41.39 10.08
CA SER A 4 -8.22 41.76 9.88
C SER A 4 -7.61 40.93 8.75
N TYR A 5 -6.76 41.55 7.94
CA TYR A 5 -6.17 40.94 6.73
C TYR A 5 -5.44 39.60 7.00
N SER A 6 -5.14 39.31 8.27
CA SER A 6 -4.57 38.06 8.78
C SER A 6 -5.59 36.95 9.07
N ALA A 7 -6.86 37.26 9.33
CA ALA A 7 -7.88 36.27 9.65
C ALA A 7 -8.38 35.51 8.40
N VAL A 8 -8.46 36.20 7.26
CA VAL A 8 -8.89 35.63 5.97
C VAL A 8 -7.98 34.49 5.50
N PRO A 9 -6.63 34.62 5.46
CA PRO A 9 -5.76 33.53 5.06
C PRO A 9 -5.81 32.36 6.04
N LEU A 10 -5.83 32.59 7.36
CA LEU A 10 -5.91 31.50 8.35
C LEU A 10 -7.18 30.67 8.18
N PHE A 11 -8.31 31.32 7.92
CA PHE A 11 -9.57 30.63 7.66
C PHE A 11 -9.51 29.81 6.36
N ALA A 12 -8.93 30.37 5.30
CA ALA A 12 -8.73 29.67 4.03
C ALA A 12 -7.81 28.45 4.18
N PHE A 13 -6.68 28.58 4.87
CA PHE A 13 -5.77 27.46 5.15
C PHE A 13 -6.45 26.38 6.01
N THR A 14 -7.25 26.77 7.00
CA THR A 14 -7.97 25.81 7.85
C THR A 14 -9.01 25.02 7.06
N ILE A 15 -9.74 25.67 6.15
CA ILE A 15 -10.70 24.99 5.25
C ILE A 15 -9.95 24.04 4.31
N LEU A 16 -8.86 24.50 3.70
CA LEU A 16 -8.06 23.66 2.80
C LEU A 16 -7.48 22.45 3.54
N LEU A 17 -6.92 22.63 4.73
CA LEU A 17 -6.41 21.54 5.55
C LEU A 17 -7.52 20.54 5.89
N ASN A 18 -8.68 21.01 6.34
CA ASN A 18 -9.82 20.13 6.61
C ASN A 18 -10.27 19.39 5.34
N PHE A 19 -10.26 20.05 4.19
CA PHE A 19 -10.62 19.42 2.91
C PHE A 19 -9.61 18.35 2.51
N PHE A 20 -8.31 18.62 2.63
CA PHE A 20 -7.27 17.61 2.38
C PHE A 20 -7.36 16.45 3.38
N PHE A 21 -7.58 16.71 4.67
CA PHE A 21 -7.71 15.64 5.68
C PHE A 21 -8.99 14.80 5.53
N LEU A 22 -10.10 15.40 5.07
CA LEU A 22 -11.38 14.69 4.91
C LEU A 22 -11.54 14.03 3.54
N TYR A 23 -10.93 14.58 2.48
CA TYR A 23 -11.15 14.15 1.10
C TYR A 23 -9.91 13.68 0.36
N SER A 24 -8.70 13.92 0.88
CA SER A 24 -7.53 13.18 0.40
C SER A 24 -7.36 11.99 1.31
N PRO A 25 -7.67 10.75 0.85
CA PRO A 25 -6.97 9.63 1.44
C PRO A 25 -5.50 9.95 1.24
N ILE A 26 -4.77 10.13 2.34
CA ILE A 26 -3.32 9.96 2.29
C ILE A 26 -3.21 8.47 1.97
N GLU A 27 -3.26 8.14 0.68
CA GLU A 27 -3.09 6.79 0.17
C GLU A 27 -1.71 6.40 0.67
N SER A 28 -1.71 5.61 1.73
CA SER A 28 -0.55 4.85 2.11
C SER A 28 -0.25 4.02 0.86
N ALA A 29 0.98 4.09 0.35
CA ALA A 29 1.39 3.49 -0.93
C ALA A 29 1.19 1.97 -1.00
N ILE A 30 0.66 1.38 0.07
CA ILE A 30 0.26 -0.01 0.16
C ILE A 30 -1.26 -0.07 -0.06
N ASN A 31 -1.64 -0.50 -1.26
CA ASN A 31 -3.03 -0.88 -1.54
C ASN A 31 -3.43 -2.04 -0.64
N GLY A 32 -4.66 -2.00 -0.13
CA GLY A 32 -5.19 -3.07 0.72
C GLY A 32 -6.46 -2.67 1.45
N MET A 33 -7.00 -3.62 2.21
CA MET A 33 -8.19 -3.42 3.02
C MET A 33 -7.86 -3.48 4.51
N ILE A 34 -8.40 -2.51 5.27
CA ILE A 34 -8.29 -2.46 6.72
C ILE A 34 -9.57 -3.05 7.34
N TYR A 35 -9.40 -3.86 8.37
CA TYR A 35 -10.45 -4.52 9.12
C TYR A 35 -10.30 -4.23 10.61
N ASP A 36 -11.40 -4.04 11.30
CA ASP A 36 -11.39 -3.78 12.74
C ASP A 36 -11.01 -5.05 13.53
N THR A 37 -11.43 -6.23 13.05
CA THR A 37 -11.17 -7.50 13.72
C THR A 37 -10.40 -8.48 12.84
N CYS A 38 -9.68 -9.37 13.51
CA CYS A 38 -8.92 -10.45 12.86
C CYS A 38 -9.85 -11.36 12.07
N GLN A 39 -11.02 -11.66 12.64
CA GLN A 39 -12.01 -12.55 12.04
C GLN A 39 -12.58 -11.95 10.75
N ASP A 40 -12.83 -10.64 10.72
CA ASP A 40 -13.31 -9.97 9.51
C ASP A 40 -12.24 -10.00 8.41
N CYS A 41 -10.96 -9.85 8.79
CA CYS A 41 -9.86 -9.97 7.85
C CYS A 41 -9.74 -11.39 7.30
N LEU A 42 -9.79 -12.43 8.14
CA LEU A 42 -9.73 -13.82 7.71
C LEU A 42 -10.94 -14.23 6.87
N ALA A 43 -12.12 -13.69 7.18
CA ALA A 43 -13.34 -13.93 6.41
C ALA A 43 -13.41 -13.10 5.11
N SER A 44 -12.51 -12.13 4.94
CA SER A 44 -12.51 -11.25 3.78
C SER A 44 -12.15 -12.00 2.50
N PRO A 45 -12.60 -11.53 1.32
CA PRO A 45 -12.13 -12.06 0.04
C PRO A 45 -10.61 -11.97 -0.13
N CYS A 46 -9.97 -10.99 0.49
CA CYS A 46 -8.52 -10.80 0.43
C CYS A 46 -7.80 -12.01 1.04
N HIS A 47 -8.25 -12.50 2.20
CA HIS A 47 -7.73 -13.74 2.78
C HIS A 47 -8.36 -14.98 2.14
N ALA A 48 -9.69 -15.10 2.13
CA ALA A 48 -10.39 -16.32 1.76
C ALA A 48 -10.22 -16.74 0.29
N ASN A 49 -10.20 -15.76 -0.64
CA ASN A 49 -10.11 -16.06 -2.07
C ASN A 49 -8.69 -15.89 -2.62
N ALA A 50 -8.01 -14.83 -2.18
CA ALA A 50 -6.67 -14.50 -2.67
C ALA A 50 -5.55 -15.05 -1.77
N ASN A 51 -5.89 -15.75 -0.68
CA ASN A 51 -4.96 -16.38 0.27
C ASN A 51 -3.91 -15.39 0.79
N ARG A 52 -4.32 -14.14 1.00
CA ARG A 52 -3.45 -13.06 1.46
C ARG A 52 -3.39 -13.00 2.98
N PRO A 53 -2.22 -12.72 3.56
CA PRO A 53 -2.07 -12.62 5.00
C PRO A 53 -2.84 -11.42 5.55
N CYS A 54 -3.34 -11.60 6.77
CA CYS A 54 -3.88 -10.53 7.60
C CYS A 54 -2.78 -10.08 8.54
N ILE A 55 -2.35 -8.83 8.46
CA ILE A 55 -1.25 -8.28 9.24
C ILE A 55 -1.82 -7.39 10.34
N SER A 56 -1.39 -7.57 11.60
CA SER A 56 -1.82 -6.69 12.69
C SER A 56 -1.22 -5.29 12.56
N ARG A 57 -2.02 -4.25 12.77
CA ARG A 57 -1.54 -2.87 12.70
C ARG A 57 -1.26 -2.29 14.10
N SER A 58 -0.32 -1.37 14.18
CA SER A 58 0.07 -0.71 15.45
C SER A 58 -0.97 0.29 15.98
N ASP A 59 -1.86 0.80 15.11
CA ASP A 59 -2.99 1.68 15.44
C ASP A 59 -4.26 0.91 15.84
N GLY A 60 -4.21 -0.42 15.84
CA GLY A 60 -5.35 -1.29 16.06
C GLY A 60 -5.96 -1.80 14.75
N GLY A 61 -6.55 -2.97 14.79
CA GLY A 61 -7.11 -3.65 13.61
C GLY A 61 -6.08 -4.43 12.80
N TYR A 62 -6.53 -4.86 11.62
CA TYR A 62 -5.84 -5.79 10.74
C TYR A 62 -5.84 -5.27 9.32
N PHE A 63 -4.77 -5.52 8.60
CA PHE A 63 -4.57 -5.08 7.24
C PHE A 63 -4.34 -6.26 6.32
N CYS A 64 -5.10 -6.34 5.24
CA CYS A 64 -4.86 -7.28 4.17
C CYS A 64 -4.34 -6.52 2.95
N PHE A 65 -3.04 -6.60 2.71
CA PHE A 65 -2.40 -5.87 1.61
C PHE A 65 -2.67 -6.54 0.27
N THR A 66 -2.76 -5.71 -0.77
CA THR A 66 -2.97 -6.14 -2.15
C THR A 66 -1.88 -5.57 -3.07
N CYS A 67 -1.25 -6.45 -3.85
CA CYS A 67 -0.34 -6.09 -4.93
C CYS A 67 -1.16 -5.84 -6.22
N ASP A 68 -2.00 -4.82 -6.19
CA ASP A 68 -2.81 -4.42 -7.35
C ASP A 68 -1.93 -3.78 -8.43
N THR A 69 -2.40 -3.80 -9.66
CA THR A 69 -1.67 -3.21 -10.80
C THR A 69 -1.52 -1.71 -10.60
N GLU A 70 -0.29 -1.22 -10.58
CA GLU A 70 0.02 0.20 -10.40
C GLU A 70 0.72 0.72 -11.65
N ASN A 71 0.24 1.84 -12.19
CA ASN A 71 0.78 2.45 -13.41
C ASN A 71 0.87 1.49 -14.61
N GLY A 72 -0.03 0.50 -14.69
CA GLY A 72 -0.05 -0.52 -15.73
C GLY A 72 0.96 -1.66 -15.54
N ASN A 73 1.76 -1.64 -14.47
CA ASN A 73 2.66 -2.71 -14.11
C ASN A 73 1.97 -3.68 -13.16
N GLN A 74 1.87 -4.95 -13.56
CA GLN A 74 1.38 -6.00 -12.68
C GLN A 74 2.36 -6.19 -11.52
N GLN A 75 1.81 -6.22 -10.31
CA GLN A 75 2.55 -6.51 -9.10
C GLN A 75 2.28 -7.94 -8.63
N PHE A 76 3.22 -8.49 -7.87
CA PHE A 76 3.27 -9.87 -7.42
C PHE A 76 3.64 -9.94 -5.95
N TYR A 77 3.25 -11.01 -5.25
CA TYR A 77 3.47 -11.13 -3.81
C TYR A 77 4.78 -11.85 -3.48
N SER A 78 5.38 -12.50 -4.48
CA SER A 78 6.66 -13.17 -4.35
C SER A 78 7.53 -12.93 -5.56
N GLU A 79 8.85 -12.97 -5.32
CA GLU A 79 9.85 -12.87 -6.38
C GLU A 79 9.68 -14.00 -7.41
N ASP A 80 9.33 -15.21 -6.97
CA ASP A 80 9.13 -16.37 -7.84
C ASP A 80 7.92 -16.21 -8.76
N GLU A 81 6.80 -15.67 -8.25
CA GLU A 81 5.64 -15.33 -9.08
C GLU A 81 6.00 -14.27 -10.10
N CYS A 82 6.71 -13.23 -9.67
CA CYS A 82 7.16 -12.18 -10.57
C CYS A 82 8.06 -12.76 -11.67
N LYS A 83 9.04 -13.60 -11.34
CA LYS A 83 9.98 -14.22 -12.30
C LYS A 83 9.29 -15.11 -13.32
N LYS A 84 8.18 -15.75 -12.97
CA LYS A 84 7.37 -16.55 -13.90
C LYS A 84 6.69 -15.69 -14.96
N GLY A 85 6.28 -14.47 -14.60
CA GLY A 85 5.67 -13.50 -15.53
C GLY A 85 6.68 -12.60 -16.25
N CYS A 86 7.83 -12.35 -15.64
CA CYS A 86 8.87 -11.42 -16.09
C CYS A 86 9.99 -12.17 -16.84
N LEU A 87 9.68 -12.64 -18.05
CA LEU A 87 10.58 -13.50 -18.84
C LEU A 87 11.54 -12.73 -19.75
N ASP A 88 11.29 -11.45 -20.03
CA ASP A 88 12.15 -10.64 -20.89
C ASP A 88 13.43 -10.25 -20.14
N PRO A 89 14.63 -10.57 -20.67
CA PRO A 89 15.90 -10.25 -20.02
C PRO A 89 16.18 -8.74 -19.86
N LYS A 90 15.43 -7.87 -20.55
CA LYS A 90 15.51 -6.42 -20.34
C LYS A 90 14.74 -5.94 -19.11
N TRP A 91 13.95 -6.81 -18.51
CA TRP A 91 13.14 -6.53 -17.33
C TRP A 91 13.69 -7.34 -16.15
N SER A 92 13.41 -6.88 -14.95
CA SER A 92 13.73 -7.60 -13.73
C SER A 92 12.68 -7.37 -12.67
N CYS A 93 12.48 -8.41 -11.88
CA CYS A 93 11.63 -8.36 -10.71
C CYS A 93 12.34 -7.61 -9.59
N ASN A 94 11.76 -6.49 -9.19
CA ASN A 94 12.25 -5.70 -8.08
C ASN A 94 11.14 -5.56 -7.05
N CYS A 95 11.56 -5.52 -5.80
CA CYS A 95 10.66 -5.22 -4.72
C CYS A 95 10.34 -3.72 -4.72
N ASN A 96 9.08 -3.40 -4.50
CA ASN A 96 8.55 -2.07 -4.32
C ASN A 96 7.57 -2.17 -3.14
N ASP A 97 7.99 -1.65 -1.98
CA ASP A 97 7.23 -1.76 -0.73
C ASP A 97 7.01 -3.24 -0.35
N ALA A 98 5.77 -3.67 -0.12
CA ALA A 98 5.41 -5.06 0.19
C ALA A 98 5.20 -5.97 -1.05
N CYS A 99 5.47 -5.48 -2.26
CA CYS A 99 5.15 -6.17 -3.52
C CYS A 99 6.36 -6.27 -4.46
N PHE A 100 6.29 -7.16 -5.45
CA PHE A 100 7.27 -7.33 -6.52
C PHE A 100 6.72 -6.85 -7.85
N VAL A 101 7.50 -6.08 -8.60
CA VAL A 101 7.10 -5.54 -9.90
C VAL A 101 8.11 -5.94 -10.97
N CYS A 102 7.61 -6.30 -12.14
CA CYS A 102 8.44 -6.51 -13.32
C CYS A 102 8.69 -5.14 -13.97
N ILE A 103 9.91 -4.63 -13.87
CA ILE A 103 10.28 -3.31 -14.38
C ILE A 103 11.52 -3.40 -15.27
N ALA A 104 11.60 -2.53 -16.28
CA ALA A 104 12.74 -2.47 -17.18
C ALA A 104 14.04 -2.10 -16.42
N ASN A 105 15.15 -2.74 -16.78
CA ASN A 105 16.42 -2.61 -16.06
C ASN A 105 17.02 -1.21 -16.09
N ASP A 106 16.74 -0.47 -17.16
CA ASP A 106 17.09 0.93 -17.34
C ASP A 106 16.22 1.86 -16.48
N ALA A 107 14.96 1.50 -16.25
CA ALA A 107 14.08 2.21 -15.33
C ALA A 107 14.50 2.01 -13.87
N ILE A 108 14.98 0.82 -13.46
CA ILE A 108 15.51 0.58 -12.10
C ILE A 108 16.62 1.57 -11.72
N LYS A 109 17.53 1.85 -12.65
CA LYS A 109 18.66 2.77 -12.39
C LYS A 109 18.23 4.21 -12.13
N ASN A 110 17.04 4.58 -12.60
CA ASN A 110 16.51 5.94 -12.54
C ASN A 110 15.29 6.06 -11.60
N ALA A 111 14.72 4.94 -11.15
CA ALA A 111 13.57 4.89 -10.28
C ALA A 111 14.00 4.89 -8.82
N SER A 112 13.43 5.79 -8.02
CA SER A 112 13.38 5.63 -6.57
C SER A 112 12.36 4.54 -6.26
N LEU A 113 12.75 3.27 -6.42
CA LEU A 113 11.96 2.15 -5.90
C LEU A 113 11.84 2.33 -4.39
N ALA A 114 10.64 2.17 -3.84
CA ALA A 114 10.45 2.18 -2.40
C ALA A 114 11.30 1.06 -1.78
N ASN A 115 11.77 1.27 -0.55
CA ASN A 115 12.46 0.20 0.17
C ASN A 115 11.57 -1.03 0.23
N CYS A 116 12.19 -2.20 0.06
CA CYS A 116 11.50 -3.47 0.18
C CYS A 116 11.11 -3.70 1.65
N ASP A 117 9.82 -3.72 1.93
CA ASP A 117 9.26 -3.97 3.26
C ASP A 117 8.31 -5.16 3.20
N LEU A 118 8.90 -6.33 2.92
CA LEU A 118 8.12 -7.56 2.85
C LEU A 118 7.68 -7.95 4.26
N PRO A 119 6.41 -8.38 4.42
CA PRO A 119 5.92 -8.90 5.68
C PRO A 119 6.84 -10.02 6.19
N THR A 120 7.22 -9.96 7.46
CA THR A 120 7.99 -11.03 8.08
C THR A 120 7.12 -12.27 8.25
N LYS A 121 7.73 -13.43 8.48
CA LYS A 121 6.97 -14.66 8.77
C LYS A 121 6.05 -14.51 9.98
N GLU A 122 6.42 -13.68 10.95
CA GLU A 122 5.63 -13.39 12.14
C GLU A 122 4.40 -12.54 11.79
N ASP A 123 4.53 -11.59 10.87
CA ASP A 123 3.41 -10.79 10.35
C ASP A 123 2.40 -11.62 9.54
N LEU A 124 2.86 -12.73 8.96
CA LEU A 124 2.04 -13.66 8.18
C LEU A 124 1.30 -14.67 9.06
N ASP A 125 1.81 -14.98 10.25
CA ASP A 125 1.33 -16.04 11.13
C ASP A 125 0.40 -15.47 12.23
N VAL A 126 -0.58 -14.67 11.80
CA VAL A 126 -1.54 -14.05 12.72
C VAL A 126 -2.50 -15.09 13.25
N THR A 127 -2.28 -15.50 14.50
CA THR A 127 -3.27 -16.20 15.31
C THR A 127 -4.24 -15.19 15.90
N CYS A 128 -5.51 -15.23 15.47
CA CYS A 128 -6.57 -14.46 16.12
C CYS A 128 -6.79 -14.99 17.54
N VAL A 129 -6.19 -14.35 18.55
CA VAL A 129 -6.39 -14.65 19.98
C VAL A 129 -7.60 -13.90 20.52
#